data_AF-A0A810MTE7-F1
#
_entry.id   AF-A0A810MTE7-F1
#
_cell.length_a   1.000
_cell.length_b   1.000
_cell.length_c   1.000
_cell.angle_alpha   90.00
_cell.angle_beta   90.00
_cell.angle_gamma   90.00
#
_symmetry.space_group_name_H-M   'P 1'
#
loop_
_entity.id
_entity.type
_entity.pdbx_description
1 polymer ?
#
loop_
_entity_poly.entity_id
_entity_poly.type
_entity_poly.pdbx_seq_one_letter_code
_entity_poly.pdbx_strand_id
1 'polypeptide(L)'
;MSVAFNLVNEGDHAERRTNLARMIRAVLALLDQDQEDGMLLMDYEQIVLERVGKRLSLNSDWTNWVELPELATIAQRYDCRPFPAPFL
;
A
#
# COMPACT_ATOMS: atom_id res chain seq x y z
N MET A 1 10.28 -8.16 -13.88
CA MET A 1 9.55 -7.00 -14.44
C MET A 1 9.14 -6.13 -13.25
N SER A 2 8.71 -4.88 -13.41
CA SER A 2 8.17 -4.10 -12.27
C SER A 2 6.80 -3.57 -12.67
N VAL A 3 5.82 -3.76 -11.80
CA VAL A 3 4.43 -3.33 -12.03
C VAL A 3 4.08 -2.24 -11.01
N ALA A 4 3.60 -1.11 -11.51
CA ALA A 4 3.12 0.01 -10.72
C ALA A 4 1.62 0.21 -10.98
N PHE A 5 0.85 0.38 -9.92
CA PHE A 5 -0.59 0.68 -9.97
C PHE A 5 -0.81 2.12 -9.47
N ASN A 6 -1.58 2.91 -10.22
CA ASN A 6 -1.98 4.27 -9.83
C ASN A 6 -3.47 4.31 -9.58
N LEU A 7 -3.88 4.89 -8.44
CA LEU A 7 -5.26 4.88 -7.99
C LEU A 7 -5.77 6.32 -7.84
N VAL A 8 -6.84 6.64 -8.57
CA VAL A 8 -7.59 7.90 -8.46
C VAL A 8 -9.01 7.55 -8.03
N ASN A 9 -9.55 8.18 -6.97
CA ASN A 9 -10.89 7.83 -6.47
C ASN A 9 -11.64 9.05 -5.88
N GLU A 10 -12.76 9.44 -6.53
CA GLU A 10 -13.56 10.66 -6.28
C GLU A 10 -14.88 10.43 -5.50
N GLY A 11 -15.06 9.30 -4.80
CA GLY A 11 -16.31 8.96 -4.08
C GLY A 11 -16.45 9.53 -2.65
N ASP A 12 -17.66 9.39 -2.07
CA ASP A 12 -18.03 9.83 -0.70
C ASP A 12 -17.09 9.25 0.39
N HIS A 13 -16.85 10.01 1.47
CA HIS A 13 -15.74 9.75 2.41
C HIS A 13 -15.77 8.37 3.07
N ALA A 14 -16.95 7.84 3.41
CA ALA A 14 -17.08 6.52 4.03
C ALA A 14 -16.86 5.37 3.02
N GLU A 15 -17.39 5.51 1.81
CA GLU A 15 -17.17 4.55 0.72
C GLU A 15 -15.72 4.58 0.26
N ARG A 16 -15.09 5.77 0.22
CA ARG A 16 -13.68 5.96 -0.10
C ARG A 16 -12.77 5.17 0.83
N ARG A 17 -12.97 5.23 2.15
CA ARG A 17 -12.18 4.45 3.13
C ARG A 17 -12.31 2.95 2.89
N THR A 18 -13.55 2.49 2.70
CA THR A 18 -13.84 1.07 2.47
C THR A 18 -13.21 0.58 1.16
N ASN A 19 -13.31 1.37 0.09
CA ASN A 19 -12.75 1.05 -1.21
C ASN A 19 -11.22 1.03 -1.18
N LEU A 20 -10.58 2.01 -0.54
CA LEU A 20 -9.13 2.04 -0.35
C LEU A 20 -8.63 0.78 0.38
N ALA A 21 -9.28 0.39 1.48
CA ALA A 21 -8.92 -0.82 2.21
C ALA A 21 -9.10 -2.09 1.37
N ARG A 22 -10.15 -2.18 0.55
CA ARG A 22 -10.33 -3.31 -0.38
C ARG A 22 -9.23 -3.35 -1.44
N MET A 23 -8.88 -2.20 -2.00
CA MET A 23 -7.85 -2.11 -3.03
C MET A 23 -6.47 -2.50 -2.47
N ILE A 24 -6.11 -2.01 -1.29
CA ILE A 24 -4.87 -2.42 -0.61
C ILE A 24 -4.83 -3.92 -0.37
N ARG A 25 -5.93 -4.51 0.12
CA ARG A 25 -5.99 -5.97 0.32
C ARG A 25 -5.80 -6.73 -0.99
N ALA A 26 -6.36 -6.26 -2.09
CA ALA A 26 -6.19 -6.88 -3.40
C ALA A 26 -4.74 -6.79 -3.89
N VAL A 27 -4.09 -5.63 -3.74
CA VAL A 27 -2.67 -5.46 -4.12
C VAL A 27 -1.76 -6.32 -3.24
N LEU A 28 -2.01 -6.38 -1.93
CA LEU A 28 -1.29 -7.27 -1.02
C LEU A 28 -1.43 -8.72 -1.45
N ALA A 29 -2.65 -9.18 -1.75
CA ALA A 29 -2.88 -10.55 -2.20
C ALA A 29 -2.17 -10.86 -3.53
N LEU A 30 -2.12 -9.87 -4.44
CA LEU A 30 -1.40 -10.00 -5.71
C LEU A 30 0.11 -10.15 -5.46
N LEU A 31 0.70 -9.24 -4.67
CA LEU A 31 2.13 -9.25 -4.38
C LEU A 31 2.56 -10.46 -3.53
N ASP A 32 1.68 -10.97 -2.68
CA ASP A 32 1.96 -12.16 -1.87
C ASP A 32 2.02 -13.44 -2.74
N GLN A 33 1.20 -13.51 -3.80
CA GLN A 33 1.19 -14.62 -4.75
C GLN A 33 2.29 -14.52 -5.81
N ASP A 34 2.67 -13.30 -6.18
CA ASP A 34 3.67 -13.06 -7.21
C ASP A 34 5.10 -13.34 -6.69
N GLN A 35 5.96 -13.87 -7.55
CA GLN A 35 7.37 -14.07 -7.24
C GLN A 35 8.19 -12.80 -7.49
N GLU A 36 7.67 -11.85 -8.28
CA GLU A 36 8.37 -10.64 -8.67
C GLU A 36 8.31 -9.50 -7.62
N ASP A 37 9.25 -8.58 -7.73
CA ASP A 37 9.29 -7.37 -6.91
C ASP A 37 8.30 -6.33 -7.47
N GLY A 38 7.68 -5.55 -6.58
CA GLY A 38 6.64 -4.60 -6.97
C GLY A 38 6.32 -3.60 -5.86
N MET A 39 5.68 -2.50 -6.22
CA MET A 39 5.31 -1.44 -5.27
C MET A 39 3.95 -0.83 -5.61
N LEU A 40 3.27 -0.33 -4.58
CA LEU A 40 2.06 0.47 -4.74
C LEU A 40 2.42 1.94 -4.53
N LEU A 41 2.14 2.75 -5.54
CA LEU A 41 2.24 4.20 -5.48
C LEU A 41 0.84 4.79 -5.36
N MET A 42 0.66 5.71 -4.42
CA MET A 42 -0.51 6.58 -4.35
C MET A 42 -0.14 7.95 -4.88
N ASP A 43 -1.03 8.52 -5.68
CA ASP A 43 -0.89 9.86 -6.26
C ASP A 43 0.47 10.08 -6.97
N TYR A 44 1.05 9.03 -7.54
CA TYR A 44 2.36 9.01 -8.22
C TYR A 44 3.59 9.39 -7.36
N GLU A 45 3.39 9.77 -6.10
CA GLU A 45 4.43 10.37 -5.26
C GLU A 45 4.68 9.59 -3.97
N GLN A 46 3.70 8.84 -3.47
CA GLN A 46 3.82 8.19 -2.17
C GLN A 46 3.86 6.67 -2.32
N ILE A 47 5.00 6.07 -1.98
CA ILE A 47 5.08 4.61 -1.85
C ILE A 47 4.28 4.22 -0.61
N VAL A 48 3.25 3.39 -0.80
CA VAL A 48 2.40 2.89 0.29
C VAL A 48 2.90 1.57 0.83
N LEU A 49 3.29 0.67 -0.07
CA LEU A 49 3.83 -0.65 0.24
C LEU A 49 4.75 -1.10 -0.88
N GLU A 50 5.67 -1.99 -0.56
CA GLU A 50 6.57 -2.61 -1.52
C GLU A 50 6.81 -4.09 -1.16
N ARG A 51 7.13 -4.86 -2.18
CA ARG A 51 7.71 -6.18 -2.08
C ARG A 51 9.06 -6.15 -2.78
N VAL A 52 10.11 -6.37 -2.01
CA VAL A 52 11.49 -6.43 -2.51
C VAL A 52 12.17 -7.66 -1.94
N GLY A 53 12.79 -8.48 -2.79
CA GLY A 53 13.50 -9.67 -2.35
C GLY A 53 12.58 -10.66 -1.61
N LYS A 54 11.33 -10.80 -2.07
CA LYS A 54 10.28 -11.65 -1.47
C LYS A 54 9.80 -11.21 -0.08
N ARG A 55 10.17 -10.02 0.38
CA ARG A 55 9.68 -9.45 1.64
C ARG A 55 8.72 -8.32 1.35
N LEU A 56 7.50 -8.45 1.84
CA LEU A 56 6.50 -7.39 1.78
C LEU A 56 6.65 -6.48 3.01
N SER A 57 6.69 -5.17 2.77
CA SER A 57 6.73 -4.16 3.82
C SER A 57 5.78 -3.00 3.51
N LEU A 58 5.34 -2.30 4.55
CA LEU A 58 4.46 -1.15 4.49
C LEU A 58 5.22 0.12 4.87
N ASN A 59 4.89 1.23 4.22
CA ASN A 59 5.49 2.52 4.54
C ASN A 59 4.91 3.05 5.86
N SER A 60 5.72 3.15 6.91
CA SER A 60 5.27 3.70 8.20
C SER A 60 4.88 5.17 8.12
N ASP A 61 5.37 5.91 7.11
CA ASP A 61 5.14 7.35 6.96
C ASP A 61 3.78 7.66 6.32
N TRP A 62 3.06 6.63 5.83
CA TRP A 62 1.71 6.80 5.32
C TRP A 62 0.69 6.74 6.46
N THR A 63 0.19 7.92 6.88
CA THR A 63 -0.63 8.08 8.09
C THR A 63 -1.95 7.28 8.07
N ASN A 64 -2.47 6.96 6.89
CA ASN A 64 -3.70 6.19 6.72
C ASN A 64 -3.66 4.81 7.38
N TRP A 65 -2.48 4.22 7.60
CA TRP A 65 -2.35 2.97 8.36
C TRP A 65 -2.91 3.08 9.78
N VAL A 66 -2.83 4.26 10.40
CA VAL A 66 -3.26 4.51 11.78
C VAL A 66 -4.60 5.23 11.82
N GLU A 67 -4.83 6.15 10.89
CA GLU A 67 -6.05 6.96 10.84
C GLU A 67 -7.29 6.17 10.38
N LEU A 68 -7.10 5.12 9.59
CA LEU A 68 -8.19 4.30 9.05
C LEU A 68 -8.27 2.96 9.80
N PRO A 69 -9.32 2.70 10.60
CA PRO A 69 -9.46 1.46 11.36
C PRO A 69 -9.36 0.19 10.50
N GLU A 70 -9.88 0.25 9.27
CA GLU A 70 -9.85 -0.86 8.33
C GLU A 70 -8.44 -1.23 7.87
N LEU A 71 -7.51 -0.24 7.87
CA LEU A 71 -6.11 -0.40 7.50
C LEU A 71 -5.21 -0.72 8.69
N ALA A 72 -5.55 -0.26 9.89
CA ALA A 72 -4.78 -0.57 11.11
C ALA A 72 -4.64 -2.08 11.35
N THR A 73 -5.70 -2.84 11.09
CA THR A 73 -5.67 -4.31 11.18
C THR A 73 -4.75 -4.98 10.15
N ILE A 74 -4.54 -4.33 9.00
CA ILE A 74 -3.60 -4.78 7.96
C ILE A 74 -2.18 -4.51 8.45
N ALA A 75 -1.90 -3.30 8.93
CA ALA A 75 -0.56 -2.88 9.36
C ALA A 75 0.02 -3.78 10.45
N GLN A 76 -0.81 -4.30 11.36
CA GLN A 76 -0.39 -5.23 12.42
C GLN A 76 0.19 -6.56 11.92
N ARG A 77 -0.05 -6.92 10.65
CA ARG A 77 0.38 -8.22 10.08
C ARG A 77 1.66 -8.14 9.26
N TYR A 78 2.13 -6.94 8.95
CA TYR A 78 3.25 -6.74 8.03
C TYR A 78 4.34 -5.89 8.69
N ASP A 79 5.55 -6.04 8.14
CA ASP A 79 6.69 -5.23 8.54
C ASP A 79 6.45 -3.77 8.13
N CYS A 80 6.39 -2.87 9.11
CA CYS A 80 6.15 -1.45 8.91
C CYS A 80 7.45 -0.70 9.13
N ARG A 81 7.93 0.01 8.11
CA ARG A 81 9.20 0.74 8.15
C ARG A 81 9.13 1.99 7.28
N PRO A 82 9.93 3.03 7.57
CA PRO A 82 10.00 4.18 6.69
C PRO A 82 10.61 3.76 5.36
N PHE A 83 10.08 4.29 4.27
CA PHE A 83 10.67 4.09 2.95
C PHE A 83 11.52 5.31 2.57
N PRO A 84 12.60 5.12 1.81
CA PRO A 84 13.29 6.25 1.21
C PRO A 84 12.29 7.02 0.36
N ALA A 85 12.28 8.35 0.48
CA ALA A 85 11.46 9.20 -0.36
C ALA A 85 11.71 8.80 -1.83
N PRO A 86 10.65 8.63 -2.64
CA PRO A 86 10.85 8.34 -4.04
C PRO A 86 11.56 9.55 -4.65
N PHE A 87 12.80 9.32 -5.06
CA PHE A 87 13.69 10.26 -5.76
C PHE A 87 14.31 11.37 -4.88
N LEU A 88 15.42 11.03 -4.23
CA LEU A 88 16.60 11.91 -4.14
C LEU A 88 17.79 11.22 -4.80
#